data_AF-A0A1H3I3B5-F1
#
_entry.id   AF-A0A1H3I3B5-F1
#
_cell.length_a   1.000
_cell.length_b   1.000
_cell.length_c   1.000
_cell.angle_alpha   90.00
_cell.angle_beta   90.00
_cell.angle_gamma   90.00
#
_symmetry.space_group_name_H-M   'P 1'
#
loop_
_entity.id
_entity.type
_entity.pdbx_description
1 polymer ?
#
loop_
_entity_poly.entity_id
_entity_poly.type
_entity_poly.pdbx_seq_one_letter_code
_entity_poly.pdbx_strand_id
1 'polypeptide(L)'
;MPSQHPDQTGPAGERPMQGRPAVPPARPRATPQRPVHHATEQIDLRAAFPPVRHETAQIDLSGGLPGGLPVPPRPRRQGRRLGIDVGTVRVGVALSDPTGTLASPLETVQRARDESDLDRIAALVVEHEVTEVIVGEPRHLSGASGASAKEARAYSRALAGRIGSVPVHLVDERLSTVTAASSLRANGVDSRRQRSVIDQAAAVVILQAYLDAQRERS
;
A
#
# COMPACT_ATOMS: atom_id res chain seq x y z
N MET A 1 65.61 -5.62 -11.63
CA MET A 1 65.23 -6.73 -10.73
C MET A 1 65.31 -6.22 -9.29
N PRO A 2 64.34 -6.52 -8.43
CA PRO A 2 63.97 -5.68 -7.29
C PRO A 2 64.67 -6.04 -5.96
N SER A 3 64.39 -5.21 -4.95
CA SER A 3 64.33 -5.53 -3.50
C SER A 3 65.60 -5.27 -2.68
N GLN A 4 65.55 -4.75 -1.45
CA GLN A 4 64.50 -4.18 -0.60
C GLN A 4 65.24 -3.49 0.58
N HIS A 5 64.70 -2.37 1.07
CA HIS A 5 65.12 -1.70 2.31
C HIS A 5 64.66 -2.51 3.53
N PRO A 6 65.49 -2.71 4.57
CA PRO A 6 65.02 -3.24 5.85
C PRO A 6 64.48 -2.11 6.72
N ASP A 7 63.16 -2.09 6.89
CA ASP A 7 62.47 -1.20 7.83
C ASP A 7 62.44 -1.83 9.23
N GLN A 8 62.75 -1.01 10.22
CA GLN A 8 62.75 -1.37 11.63
C GLN A 8 61.34 -1.12 12.18
N THR A 9 60.75 -2.12 12.83
CA THR A 9 59.68 -1.86 13.81
C THR A 9 59.67 -2.97 14.85
N GLY A 10 59.91 -2.58 16.11
CA GLY A 10 59.93 -3.48 17.25
C GLY A 10 58.54 -3.96 17.68
N PRO A 11 58.46 -4.92 18.61
CA PRO A 11 57.21 -5.53 19.03
C PRO A 11 56.51 -4.67 20.10
N ALA A 12 55.26 -4.26 19.82
CA ALA A 12 54.43 -3.55 20.78
C ALA A 12 53.19 -4.38 21.13
N GLY A 13 53.25 -5.01 22.32
CA GLY A 13 52.17 -5.10 23.29
C GLY A 13 50.85 -5.73 22.83
N GLU A 14 50.69 -7.01 23.16
CA GLU A 14 49.40 -7.67 23.31
C GLU A 14 48.52 -6.87 24.28
N ARG A 15 47.37 -6.37 23.79
CA ARG A 15 46.34 -5.76 24.63
C ARG A 15 45.32 -6.83 25.05
N PRO A 16 44.95 -6.94 26.34
CA PRO A 16 43.96 -7.92 26.79
C PRO A 16 42.56 -7.57 26.28
N MET A 17 41.84 -8.62 25.87
CA MET A 17 40.44 -8.59 25.46
C MET A 17 39.54 -8.02 26.57
N GLN A 18 38.98 -6.82 26.35
CA GLN A 18 37.84 -6.36 27.12
C GLN A 18 36.57 -7.05 26.63
N GLY A 19 35.87 -7.68 27.58
CA GLY A 19 34.74 -8.58 27.37
C GLY A 19 33.58 -7.96 26.60
N ARG A 20 33.04 -8.75 25.67
CA ARG A 20 31.77 -8.47 25.01
C ARG A 20 30.65 -8.58 26.06
N PRO A 21 29.65 -7.68 26.07
CA PRO A 21 28.50 -7.82 26.96
C PRO A 21 27.75 -9.13 26.64
N ALA A 22 27.40 -9.87 27.68
CA ALA A 22 26.68 -11.14 27.58
C ALA A 22 25.34 -10.96 26.86
N VAL A 23 25.07 -11.84 25.90
CA VAL A 23 23.78 -11.95 25.22
C VAL A 23 22.73 -12.38 26.26
N PRO A 24 21.60 -11.66 26.41
CA PRO A 24 20.55 -12.09 27.33
C PRO A 24 19.97 -13.46 26.90
N PRO A 25 19.56 -14.31 27.85
CA PRO A 25 19.00 -15.63 27.51
C PRO A 25 17.76 -15.48 26.63
N ALA A 26 17.64 -16.37 25.64
CA ALA A 26 16.48 -16.43 24.77
C ALA A 26 15.19 -16.59 25.59
N ARG A 27 14.17 -15.77 25.30
CA ARG A 27 12.84 -15.93 25.91
C ARG A 27 12.32 -17.35 25.63
N PRO A 28 11.67 -18.02 26.60
CA PRO A 28 11.07 -19.32 26.37
C PRO A 28 10.06 -19.23 25.22
N ARG A 29 10.20 -20.14 24.27
CA ARG A 29 9.31 -20.27 23.11
C ARG A 29 7.91 -20.57 23.63
N ALA A 30 6.95 -19.70 23.33
CA ALA A 30 5.55 -19.96 23.69
C ALA A 30 5.11 -21.30 23.08
N THR A 31 4.54 -22.16 23.92
CA THR A 31 3.97 -23.44 23.52
C THR A 31 2.89 -23.18 22.46
N PRO A 32 2.88 -23.87 21.30
CA PRO A 32 1.81 -23.71 20.35
C PRO A 32 0.51 -24.19 21.01
N GLN A 33 -0.40 -23.25 21.29
CA GLN A 33 -1.76 -23.62 21.68
C GLN A 33 -2.41 -24.32 20.48
N ARG A 34 -2.95 -25.52 20.72
CA ARG A 34 -3.75 -26.24 19.71
C ARG A 34 -4.88 -25.31 19.25
N PRO A 35 -5.11 -25.17 17.94
CA PRO A 35 -6.28 -24.43 17.47
C PRO A 35 -7.54 -25.10 18.03
N VAL A 36 -8.33 -24.32 18.78
CA VAL A 36 -9.67 -24.71 19.17
C VAL A 36 -10.55 -24.65 17.92
N HIS A 37 -10.84 -25.80 17.34
CA HIS A 37 -11.83 -25.92 16.29
C HIS A 37 -13.22 -25.76 16.92
N HIS A 38 -13.83 -24.59 16.76
CA HIS A 38 -15.27 -24.49 16.92
C HIS A 38 -15.91 -25.27 15.77
N ALA A 39 -16.83 -26.19 16.10
CA ALA A 39 -17.60 -26.92 15.11
C ALA A 39 -18.30 -25.91 14.20
N THR A 40 -18.02 -25.98 12.90
CA THR A 40 -18.77 -25.22 11.90
C THR A 40 -20.14 -25.87 11.80
N GLU A 41 -21.17 -25.25 12.41
CA GLU A 41 -22.54 -25.61 12.08
C GLU A 41 -22.75 -25.36 10.59
N GLN A 42 -23.13 -26.41 9.86
CA GLN A 42 -23.55 -26.29 8.47
C GLN A 42 -24.77 -25.37 8.41
N ILE A 43 -24.64 -24.25 7.72
CA ILE A 43 -25.78 -23.39 7.42
C ILE A 43 -26.65 -24.16 6.41
N ASP A 44 -27.83 -24.59 6.86
CA ASP A 44 -28.83 -25.21 5.98
C ASP A 44 -29.45 -24.15 5.07
N LEU A 45 -28.92 -24.05 3.86
CA LEU A 45 -29.37 -23.11 2.82
C LEU A 45 -30.74 -23.49 2.21
N ARG A 46 -31.42 -24.52 2.72
CA ARG A 46 -32.77 -24.92 2.26
C ARG A 46 -33.89 -24.27 3.07
N ALA A 47 -33.59 -23.58 4.17
CA ALA A 47 -34.53 -22.70 4.83
C ALA A 47 -34.67 -21.40 4.02
N ALA A 48 -35.73 -21.32 3.22
CA ALA A 48 -36.06 -20.16 2.42
C ALA A 48 -36.00 -18.86 3.26
N PHE A 49 -35.28 -17.86 2.76
CA PHE A 49 -35.30 -16.52 3.34
C PHE A 49 -36.76 -16.04 3.43
N PRO A 50 -37.22 -15.54 4.60
CA PRO A 50 -38.57 -15.00 4.69
C PRO A 50 -38.71 -13.83 3.70
N PRO A 51 -39.89 -13.66 3.05
CA PRO A 51 -40.07 -12.56 2.11
C PRO A 51 -39.89 -11.22 2.84
N VAL A 52 -39.00 -10.40 2.31
CA VAL A 52 -38.78 -9.03 2.81
C VAL A 52 -40.06 -8.24 2.57
N ARG A 53 -40.76 -7.90 3.65
CA ARG A 53 -41.90 -6.98 3.57
C ARG A 53 -41.34 -5.58 3.37
N HIS A 54 -41.68 -4.94 2.24
CA HIS A 54 -41.48 -3.51 2.04
C HIS A 54 -42.52 -2.74 2.88
N GLU A 55 -42.35 -2.78 4.19
CA GLU A 55 -43.09 -1.89 5.09
C GLU A 55 -42.12 -0.77 5.45
N THR A 56 -42.28 0.37 4.77
CA THR A 56 -41.55 1.60 5.07
C THR A 56 -42.01 2.12 6.41
N ALA A 57 -41.50 1.53 7.50
CA ALA A 57 -41.63 2.11 8.81
C ALA A 57 -40.91 3.48 8.75
N GLN A 58 -41.67 4.57 8.85
CA GLN A 58 -41.09 5.88 9.08
C GLN A 58 -40.28 5.77 10.37
N ILE A 59 -38.96 5.90 10.24
CA ILE A 59 -38.08 5.96 11.40
C ILE A 59 -38.41 7.26 12.11
N ASP A 60 -39.02 7.16 13.29
CA ASP A 60 -39.24 8.32 14.15
C ASP A 60 -37.89 8.82 14.66
N LEU A 61 -37.41 9.90 14.04
CA LEU A 61 -36.15 10.56 14.38
C LEU A 61 -36.31 11.56 15.55
N SER A 62 -37.48 11.62 16.20
CA SER A 62 -37.70 12.53 17.33
C SER A 62 -36.91 12.16 18.60
N GLY A 63 -36.38 10.93 18.69
CA GLY A 63 -35.60 10.43 19.83
C GLY A 63 -34.11 10.80 19.85
N GLY A 64 -33.60 11.44 18.79
CA GLY A 64 -32.17 11.71 18.63
C GLY A 64 -31.33 10.47 18.32
N LEU A 65 -30.27 10.63 17.54
CA LEU A 65 -29.32 9.54 17.27
C LEU A 65 -28.60 9.15 18.58
N PRO A 66 -28.36 7.85 18.85
CA PRO A 66 -27.54 7.44 19.99
C PRO A 66 -26.15 8.10 19.88
N GLY A 67 -25.87 9.04 20.78
CA GLY A 67 -24.60 9.75 20.82
C GLY A 67 -23.47 8.77 21.10
N GLY A 68 -22.56 8.60 20.13
CA GLY A 68 -21.32 7.88 20.37
C GLY A 68 -20.99 6.72 19.43
N LEU A 69 -21.73 6.50 18.33
CA LEU A 69 -21.10 5.76 17.23
C LEU A 69 -19.93 6.60 16.72
N PRO A 70 -18.69 6.08 16.70
CA PRO A 70 -17.58 6.75 16.06
C PRO A 70 -17.95 6.88 14.59
N VAL A 71 -18.41 8.07 14.19
CA VAL A 71 -18.44 8.45 12.78
C VAL A 71 -16.98 8.45 12.37
N PRO A 72 -16.53 7.56 11.45
CA PRO A 72 -15.17 7.61 10.97
C PRO A 72 -14.94 9.04 10.47
N PRO A 73 -13.80 9.67 10.82
CA PRO A 73 -13.54 11.04 10.41
C PRO A 73 -13.79 11.15 8.91
N ARG A 74 -14.67 12.08 8.50
CA ARG A 74 -14.85 12.34 7.07
C ARG A 74 -13.47 12.68 6.51
N PRO A 75 -13.02 12.04 5.41
CA PRO A 75 -11.69 12.27 4.87
C PRO A 75 -11.50 13.78 4.69
N ARG A 76 -10.38 14.30 5.21
CA ARG A 76 -10.11 15.73 5.11
C ARG A 76 -10.00 16.03 3.62
N ARG A 77 -10.86 16.91 3.12
CA ARG A 77 -10.85 17.30 1.70
C ARG A 77 -9.51 17.90 1.27
N GLN A 78 -8.78 18.47 2.22
CA GLN A 78 -7.48 19.10 2.01
C GLN A 78 -6.34 18.15 2.40
N GLY A 79 -5.25 18.20 1.64
CA GLY A 79 -4.07 17.37 1.82
C GLY A 79 -3.69 16.63 0.53
N ARG A 80 -2.40 16.32 0.39
CA ARG A 80 -1.91 15.56 -0.77
C ARG A 80 -2.23 14.08 -0.59
N ARG A 81 -2.66 13.44 -1.67
CA ARG A 81 -2.85 11.98 -1.72
C ARG A 81 -1.80 11.36 -2.62
N LEU A 82 -1.35 10.17 -2.24
CA LEU A 82 -0.40 9.39 -3.04
C LEU A 82 -1.14 8.25 -3.75
N GLY A 83 -1.01 8.17 -5.06
CA GLY A 83 -1.51 7.08 -5.88
C GLY A 83 -0.43 6.06 -6.18
N ILE A 84 -0.75 4.77 -6.09
CA ILE A 84 0.19 3.67 -6.27
C ILE A 84 -0.40 2.63 -7.22
N ASP A 85 0.34 2.31 -8.27
CA ASP A 85 0.10 1.16 -9.16
C ASP A 85 1.19 0.09 -8.93
N VAL A 86 0.79 -1.08 -8.41
CA VAL A 86 1.72 -2.14 -8.01
C VAL A 86 1.91 -3.14 -9.14
N GLY A 87 2.96 -2.95 -9.94
CA GLY A 87 3.43 -3.92 -10.92
C GLY A 87 4.40 -4.93 -10.31
N THR A 88 4.66 -6.04 -11.01
CA THR A 88 5.60 -7.10 -10.58
C THR A 88 7.06 -6.67 -10.61
N VAL A 89 7.41 -5.72 -11.49
CA VAL A 89 8.78 -5.23 -11.66
C VAL A 89 8.94 -3.81 -11.13
N ARG A 90 7.91 -2.97 -11.22
CA ARG A 90 7.96 -1.56 -10.88
C ARG A 90 6.66 -1.12 -10.23
N VAL A 91 6.73 -0.04 -9.48
CA VAL A 91 5.60 0.63 -8.84
C VAL A 91 5.49 2.02 -9.42
N GLY A 92 4.36 2.31 -10.06
CA GLY A 92 4.03 3.66 -10.47
C GLY A 92 3.56 4.48 -9.27
N VAL A 93 4.04 5.71 -9.14
CA VAL A 93 3.64 6.62 -8.06
C VAL A 93 3.16 7.94 -8.66
N ALA A 94 2.02 8.41 -8.17
CA ALA A 94 1.42 9.70 -8.50
C ALA A 94 1.11 10.49 -7.22
N LEU A 95 1.05 11.82 -7.33
CA LEU A 95 0.75 12.71 -6.22
C LEU A 95 -0.37 13.66 -6.61
N SER A 96 -1.31 13.92 -5.69
CA SER A 96 -2.28 14.98 -5.88
C SER A 96 -1.69 16.34 -5.52
N ASP A 97 -2.27 17.39 -6.08
CA ASP A 97 -2.09 18.72 -5.52
C ASP A 97 -2.73 18.83 -4.12
N PRO A 98 -2.37 19.84 -3.29
CA PRO A 98 -2.87 19.99 -1.92
C PRO A 98 -4.39 20.14 -1.80
N THR A 99 -5.07 20.61 -2.85
CA THR A 99 -6.53 20.73 -2.89
C THR A 99 -7.21 19.38 -3.16
N GLY A 100 -6.47 18.37 -3.62
CA GLY A 100 -7.03 17.08 -4.04
C GLY A 100 -7.79 17.15 -5.36
N THR A 101 -7.42 18.08 -6.25
CA THR A 101 -8.14 18.29 -7.51
C THR A 101 -7.56 17.44 -8.64
N LEU A 102 -6.25 17.54 -8.84
CA LEU A 102 -5.49 16.96 -9.93
C LEU A 102 -4.41 16.01 -9.41
N ALA A 103 -4.26 14.88 -10.07
CA ALA A 103 -3.14 13.97 -9.90
C ALA A 103 -2.07 14.22 -10.97
N SER A 104 -0.79 14.15 -10.58
CA SER A 104 0.35 14.21 -11.49
C SER A 104 1.32 13.05 -11.25
N PRO A 105 2.07 12.62 -12.29
CA PRO A 105 3.17 11.67 -12.12
C PRO A 105 4.15 12.15 -11.04
N LEU A 106 4.65 11.24 -10.22
CA LEU A 106 5.69 11.54 -9.23
C LEU A 106 6.97 10.75 -9.49
N GLU A 107 6.89 9.42 -9.38
CA GLU A 107 8.07 8.56 -9.42
C GLU A 107 7.72 7.16 -9.94
N THR A 108 8.70 6.46 -10.52
CA THR A 108 8.62 5.01 -10.74
C THR A 108 9.63 4.33 -9.82
N VAL A 109 9.15 3.55 -8.85
CA VAL A 109 10.01 2.83 -7.91
C VAL A 109 10.26 1.42 -8.42
N GLN A 110 11.49 0.94 -8.35
CA GLN A 110 11.84 -0.42 -8.75
C GLN A 110 11.41 -1.41 -7.66
N ARG A 111 10.65 -2.45 -7.99
CA ARG A 111 10.30 -3.50 -7.01
C ARG A 111 11.58 -4.19 -6.55
N ALA A 112 11.70 -4.38 -5.24
CA ALA A 112 12.84 -5.03 -4.62
C ALA A 112 12.37 -6.17 -3.71
N ARG A 113 13.24 -7.18 -3.52
CA ARG A 113 12.94 -8.33 -2.65
C ARG A 113 13.16 -8.03 -1.17
N ASP A 114 13.97 -7.02 -0.88
CA ASP A 114 14.29 -6.55 0.47
C ASP A 114 13.29 -5.50 0.97
N GLU A 115 12.21 -5.26 0.23
CA GLU A 115 11.17 -4.26 0.54
C GLU A 115 11.67 -2.80 0.57
N SER A 116 12.86 -2.52 0.00
CA SER A 116 13.37 -1.14 -0.11
C SER A 116 12.49 -0.22 -0.94
N ASP A 117 11.64 -0.78 -1.80
CA ASP A 117 10.61 -0.04 -2.53
C ASP A 117 9.51 0.49 -1.59
N LEU A 118 9.12 -0.29 -0.60
CA LEU A 118 8.16 0.15 0.42
C LEU A 118 8.74 1.24 1.31
N ASP A 119 10.04 1.17 1.61
CA ASP A 119 10.74 2.20 2.38
C ASP A 119 10.84 3.52 1.59
N ARG A 120 11.08 3.44 0.28
CA ARG A 120 11.05 4.63 -0.60
C ARG A 120 9.67 5.26 -0.63
N ILE A 121 8.61 4.47 -0.75
CA ILE A 121 7.23 4.98 -0.75
C ILE A 121 6.88 5.61 0.61
N ALA A 122 7.31 5.00 1.73
CA ALA A 122 7.12 5.57 3.05
C ALA A 122 7.84 6.92 3.19
N ALA A 123 9.05 7.05 2.63
CA ALA A 123 9.75 8.33 2.58
C ALA A 123 8.98 9.38 1.76
N LEU A 124 8.40 9.01 0.61
CA LEU A 124 7.56 9.92 -0.19
C LEU A 124 6.32 10.40 0.56
N VAL A 125 5.71 9.54 1.38
CA VAL A 125 4.56 9.91 2.23
C VAL A 125 4.95 10.99 3.22
N VAL A 126 6.13 10.89 3.84
CA VAL A 126 6.65 11.90 4.77
C VAL A 126 7.06 13.17 4.04
N GLU A 127 7.84 13.04 2.95
CA GLU A 127 8.37 14.15 2.15
C GLU A 127 7.27 15.08 1.62
N HIS A 128 6.13 14.51 1.22
CA HIS A 128 5.01 15.25 0.67
C HIS A 128 3.84 15.46 1.63
N GLU A 129 4.02 15.15 2.93
CA GLU A 129 2.98 15.31 3.95
C GLU A 129 1.64 14.67 3.52
N VAL A 130 1.73 13.46 2.95
CA VAL A 130 0.59 12.76 2.36
C VAL A 130 -0.43 12.41 3.44
N THR A 131 -1.69 12.74 3.18
CA THR A 131 -2.79 12.50 4.12
C THR A 131 -3.51 11.18 3.89
N GLU A 132 -3.46 10.62 2.67
CA GLU A 132 -4.07 9.33 2.32
C GLU A 132 -3.30 8.66 1.17
N VAL A 133 -3.19 7.34 1.19
CA VAL A 133 -2.55 6.55 0.12
C VAL A 133 -3.58 5.67 -0.58
N ILE A 134 -3.59 5.69 -1.90
CA ILE A 134 -4.55 4.99 -2.77
C ILE A 134 -3.78 3.96 -3.60
N VAL A 135 -4.11 2.69 -3.42
CA VAL A 135 -3.47 1.56 -4.12
C VAL A 135 -4.47 0.94 -5.09
N GLY A 136 -4.09 0.82 -6.36
CA GLY A 136 -4.89 0.10 -7.36
C GLY A 136 -4.99 -1.39 -7.04
N GLU A 137 -6.20 -1.96 -7.14
CA GLU A 137 -6.43 -3.40 -7.08
C GLU A 137 -6.94 -3.91 -8.44
N PRO A 138 -6.15 -4.74 -9.16
CA PRO A 138 -6.57 -5.29 -10.44
C PRO A 138 -7.72 -6.28 -10.28
N ARG A 139 -8.87 -5.99 -10.91
CA ARG A 139 -10.01 -6.90 -10.96
C ARG A 139 -10.49 -7.13 -12.38
N HIS A 140 -9.95 -8.17 -13.02
CA HIS A 140 -10.47 -8.68 -14.29
C HIS A 140 -11.02 -10.10 -14.15
N LEU A 141 -12.06 -10.40 -14.94
CA LEU A 141 -12.94 -11.58 -14.91
C LEU A 141 -12.29 -12.95 -15.19
N SER A 142 -10.95 -13.02 -15.27
CA SER A 142 -10.21 -14.27 -15.48
C SER A 142 -9.38 -14.62 -14.24
N GLY A 143 -9.29 -15.92 -13.91
CA GLY A 143 -8.70 -16.43 -12.66
C GLY A 143 -7.26 -15.99 -12.35
N ALA A 144 -6.54 -15.39 -13.30
CA ALA A 144 -5.22 -14.78 -13.09
C ALA A 144 -5.26 -13.53 -12.19
N SER A 145 -6.40 -12.84 -12.11
CA SER A 145 -6.59 -11.63 -11.28
C SER A 145 -6.42 -11.89 -9.78
N GLY A 146 -6.60 -13.14 -9.33
CA GLY A 146 -6.48 -13.49 -7.92
C GLY A 146 -5.06 -13.33 -7.35
N ALA A 147 -4.02 -13.56 -8.16
CA ALA A 147 -2.64 -13.42 -7.70
C ALA A 147 -2.24 -11.94 -7.58
N SER A 148 -2.48 -11.13 -8.61
CA SER A 148 -2.16 -9.70 -8.59
C SER A 148 -2.97 -8.93 -7.54
N ALA A 149 -4.26 -9.25 -7.37
CA ALA A 149 -5.06 -8.65 -6.29
C ALA A 149 -4.55 -9.03 -4.90
N LYS A 150 -4.09 -10.28 -4.70
CA LYS A 150 -3.44 -10.70 -3.45
C LYS A 150 -2.13 -9.95 -3.23
N GLU A 151 -1.33 -9.75 -4.27
CA GLU A 151 -0.10 -8.97 -4.18
C GLU A 151 -0.38 -7.51 -3.82
N ALA A 152 -1.30 -6.83 -4.52
CA ALA A 152 -1.69 -5.45 -4.22
C ALA A 152 -2.18 -5.30 -2.77
N ARG A 153 -2.98 -6.25 -2.29
CA ARG A 153 -3.44 -6.29 -0.88
C ARG A 153 -2.32 -6.58 0.11
N ALA A 154 -1.37 -7.43 -0.23
CA ALA A 154 -0.22 -7.70 0.63
C ALA A 154 0.69 -6.47 0.71
N TYR A 155 0.93 -5.84 -0.45
CA TYR A 155 1.69 -4.61 -0.58
C TYR A 155 1.08 -3.47 0.24
N SER A 156 -0.23 -3.26 0.12
CA SER A 156 -0.92 -2.20 0.86
C SER A 156 -0.86 -2.41 2.38
N ARG A 157 -0.95 -3.65 2.87
CA ARG A 157 -0.76 -3.97 4.29
C ARG A 157 0.67 -3.71 4.76
N ALA A 158 1.66 -4.14 3.97
CA ALA A 158 3.07 -3.93 4.30
C ALA A 158 3.44 -2.44 4.32
N LEU A 159 2.84 -1.65 3.41
CA LEU A 159 2.99 -0.20 3.38
C LEU A 159 2.29 0.47 4.57
N ALA A 160 1.06 0.07 4.89
CA ALA A 160 0.33 0.60 6.04
C ALA A 160 1.11 0.43 7.36
N GLY A 161 1.81 -0.70 7.52
CA GLY A 161 2.68 -0.93 8.67
C GLY A 161 3.88 0.03 8.79
N ARG A 162 4.29 0.68 7.69
CA ARG A 162 5.43 1.62 7.64
C ARG A 162 5.02 3.08 7.81
N ILE A 163 3.83 3.46 7.32
CA ILE A 163 3.40 4.87 7.26
C ILE A 163 2.51 5.29 8.44
N GLY A 164 2.36 4.44 9.44
CA GLY A 164 1.69 4.76 10.70
C GLY A 164 0.20 5.04 10.53
N SER A 165 -0.22 6.25 10.88
CA SER A 165 -1.65 6.64 10.90
C SER A 165 -2.20 7.09 9.54
N VAL A 166 -1.37 7.18 8.49
CA VAL A 166 -1.84 7.55 7.15
C VAL A 166 -2.68 6.39 6.58
N PRO A 167 -3.98 6.60 6.30
CA PRO A 167 -4.84 5.54 5.81
C PRO A 167 -4.43 5.09 4.41
N VAL A 168 -4.51 3.77 4.19
CA VAL A 168 -4.28 3.13 2.89
C VAL A 168 -5.61 2.57 2.37
N HIS A 169 -6.04 3.02 1.20
CA HIS A 169 -7.27 2.58 0.55
C HIS A 169 -6.94 1.74 -0.68
N LEU A 170 -7.66 0.63 -0.85
CA LEU A 170 -7.64 -0.14 -2.09
C LEU A 170 -8.79 0.32 -2.98
N VAL A 171 -8.50 0.64 -4.23
CA VAL A 171 -9.50 1.07 -5.21
C VAL A 171 -9.53 0.10 -6.38
N ASP A 172 -10.73 -0.34 -6.74
CA ASP A 172 -10.97 -1.22 -7.87
C ASP A 172 -10.74 -0.48 -9.19
N GLU A 173 -9.90 -1.04 -10.07
CA GLU A 173 -9.59 -0.51 -11.40
C GLU A 173 -10.81 -0.41 -12.35
N ARG A 174 -11.96 -1.01 -11.99
CA ARG A 174 -13.22 -0.91 -12.75
C ARG A 174 -13.72 0.52 -13.01
N LEU A 175 -13.19 1.51 -12.29
CA LEU A 175 -13.51 2.92 -12.50
C LEU A 175 -12.94 3.53 -13.79
N SER A 176 -12.16 2.79 -14.60
CA SER A 176 -11.80 3.22 -15.96
C SER A 176 -12.55 2.43 -17.03
N THR A 177 -13.86 2.64 -17.18
CA THR A 177 -14.47 2.40 -18.49
C THR A 177 -13.93 3.44 -19.46
N VAL A 178 -12.91 3.01 -20.21
CA VAL A 178 -12.45 3.61 -21.46
C VAL A 178 -11.59 4.88 -21.31
N THR A 179 -10.28 4.66 -21.44
CA THR A 179 -9.22 5.60 -21.88
C THR A 179 -8.40 6.34 -20.81
N ALA A 180 -7.08 6.09 -20.84
CA ALA A 180 -6.04 7.13 -20.68
C ALA A 180 -4.62 6.62 -21.03
N ALA A 181 -4.37 5.30 -21.07
CA ALA A 181 -3.01 4.79 -21.29
C ALA A 181 -2.63 4.45 -22.75
N SER A 182 -3.56 4.48 -23.72
CA SER A 182 -3.25 4.04 -25.10
C SER A 182 -2.54 5.09 -25.98
N SER A 183 -2.31 6.33 -25.49
CA SER A 183 -1.75 7.42 -26.31
C SER A 183 -0.22 7.56 -26.25
N LEU A 184 0.48 6.79 -25.41
CA LEU A 184 1.96 6.84 -25.28
C LEU A 184 2.68 5.81 -26.15
N ARG A 185 2.18 5.53 -27.36
CA ARG A 185 2.80 4.62 -28.34
C ARG A 185 3.47 5.31 -29.52
N ALA A 186 3.90 6.56 -29.38
CA ALA A 186 4.61 7.25 -30.45
C ALA A 186 6.00 7.75 -30.02
N ASN A 187 6.95 7.54 -30.94
CA ASN A 187 8.24 8.24 -31.10
C ASN A 187 9.44 7.73 -30.30
N GLY A 188 10.15 6.72 -30.82
CA GLY A 188 11.63 6.60 -30.69
C GLY A 188 12.30 6.66 -29.31
N VAL A 189 11.55 6.65 -28.21
CA VAL A 189 12.08 6.69 -26.85
C VAL A 189 12.55 5.29 -26.45
N ASP A 190 13.70 5.21 -25.78
CA ASP A 190 14.21 3.98 -25.17
C ASP A 190 13.08 3.25 -24.41
N SER A 191 12.86 1.97 -24.76
CA SER A 191 11.81 1.10 -24.21
C SER A 191 11.77 1.04 -22.68
N ARG A 192 12.88 1.30 -21.98
CA ARG A 192 12.89 1.39 -20.51
C ARG A 192 12.28 2.69 -20.02
N ARG A 193 12.62 3.82 -20.64
CA ARG A 193 12.07 5.14 -20.30
C ARG A 193 10.57 5.18 -20.57
N GLN A 194 10.14 4.64 -21.71
CA GLN A 194 8.72 4.56 -22.07
C GLN A 194 7.91 3.81 -21.01
N ARG A 195 8.42 2.68 -20.53
CA ARG A 195 7.74 1.90 -19.51
C ARG A 195 7.66 2.61 -18.17
N SER A 196 8.66 3.42 -17.78
CA SER A 196 8.60 4.22 -16.55
C SER A 196 7.45 5.22 -16.59
N VAL A 197 7.29 5.89 -17.75
CA VAL A 197 6.19 6.82 -17.99
C VAL A 197 4.83 6.10 -17.96
N ILE A 198 4.73 4.91 -18.53
CA ILE A 198 3.49 4.11 -18.51
C ILE A 198 3.09 3.75 -17.08
N ASP A 199 4.02 3.31 -16.23
CA ASP A 199 3.68 2.93 -14.85
C ASP A 199 3.19 4.14 -14.04
N GLN A 200 3.83 5.31 -14.20
CA GLN A 200 3.36 6.54 -13.56
C GLN A 200 1.99 6.96 -14.08
N ALA A 201 1.74 6.82 -15.39
CA ALA A 201 0.45 7.14 -15.98
C ALA A 201 -0.67 6.27 -15.39
N ALA A 202 -0.41 4.97 -15.14
CA ALA A 202 -1.37 4.10 -14.48
C ALA A 202 -1.70 4.58 -13.06
N ALA A 203 -0.68 4.94 -12.26
CA ALA A 203 -0.88 5.49 -10.92
C ALA A 203 -1.67 6.82 -10.93
N VAL A 204 -1.44 7.68 -11.93
CA VAL A 204 -2.22 8.92 -12.11
C VAL A 204 -3.69 8.61 -12.39
N VAL A 205 -3.99 7.65 -13.26
CA VAL A 205 -5.37 7.27 -13.59
C VAL A 205 -6.10 6.76 -12.35
N ILE A 206 -5.46 5.87 -11.59
CA ILE A 206 -6.02 5.34 -10.32
C ILE A 206 -6.32 6.48 -9.36
N LEU A 207 -5.37 7.38 -9.14
CA LEU A 207 -5.53 8.48 -8.20
C LEU A 207 -6.59 9.48 -8.67
N GLN A 208 -6.58 9.86 -9.94
CA GLN A 208 -7.54 10.81 -10.48
C GLN A 208 -8.97 10.28 -10.37
N ALA A 209 -9.19 9.00 -10.72
CA ALA A 209 -10.50 8.36 -10.58
C ALA A 209 -10.98 8.37 -9.12
N TYR A 210 -10.09 8.14 -8.15
CA TYR A 210 -10.43 8.25 -6.73
C TYR A 210 -10.83 9.68 -6.35
N LEU A 211 -10.05 10.69 -6.75
CA LEU A 211 -10.32 12.10 -6.44
C LEU A 211 -11.64 12.57 -7.06
N ASP A 212 -11.91 12.20 -8.30
CA ASP A 212 -13.17 12.52 -9.01
C ASP A 212 -14.36 11.91 -8.26
N ALA A 213 -14.28 10.62 -7.92
CA ALA A 213 -15.35 9.94 -7.19
C ALA A 213 -15.59 10.54 -5.79
N GLN A 214 -14.53 11.03 -5.11
CA GLN A 214 -14.68 11.72 -3.82
C GLN A 214 -15.35 13.09 -3.96
N ARG A 215 -15.16 13.79 -5.09
CA ARG A 215 -15.83 15.08 -5.37
C ARG A 215 -17.31 14.93 -5.63
N GLU A 216 -17.74 13.86 -6.28
CA GLU A 216 -19.17 13.62 -6.57
C GLU A 216 -19.97 13.28 -5.31
N ARG A 217 -19.33 12.68 -4.28
CA ARG A 217 -19.97 12.29 -3.02
C ARG A 217 -20.10 13.41 -1.99
N SER A 218 -19.81 14.64 -2.40
CA SER A 218 -19.24 15.67 -1.54
C SER A 218 -19.99 16.98 -1.69
#